data_AF-A0A7Z1N7J4-F1
#
_entry.id   AF-A0A7Z1N7J4-F1
#
_cell.length_a   1.000
_cell.length_b   1.000
_cell.length_c   1.000
_cell.angle_alpha   90.00
_cell.angle_beta   90.00
_cell.angle_gamma   90.00
#
_symmetry.space_group_name_H-M   'P 1'
#
loop_
_entity.id
_entity.type
_entity.pdbx_description
1 polymer ?
#
loop_
_entity_poly.entity_id
_entity_poly.type
_entity_poly.pdbx_seq_one_letter_code
_entity_poly.pdbx_strand_id
1 'polypeptide(L)'
;QVLDGQDRWAPSGVIQAYDAVTGKMRWAWDMMHPERSGPPPAGQTYARGTPNMWTIASGDEQLGLVYLPMGNSAADYYSSLRRPEENRYATSLVAIDVMTGKPRWNFQAVRKDVWDYDFGAQATLIDFPTARGPVPAMLLPSKQGDIYVLDRRTGRPLTPIGDI
;
A
#
# COMPACT_ATOMS: atom_id res chain seq x y z
N GLN A 1 21.58 -13.94 -3.19
CA GLN A 1 20.71 -13.23 -4.13
C GLN A 1 19.32 -13.82 -3.98
N VAL A 2 18.31 -13.03 -3.61
CA VAL A 2 16.92 -13.48 -3.61
C VAL A 2 16.42 -13.28 -5.04
N LEU A 3 15.97 -14.35 -5.70
CA LEU A 3 15.37 -14.25 -7.03
C LEU A 3 13.95 -13.70 -6.88
N ASP A 4 13.70 -12.58 -7.56
CA ASP A 4 12.42 -11.89 -7.51
C ASP A 4 11.30 -12.79 -8.06
N GLY A 5 10.11 -12.69 -7.47
CA GLY A 5 8.92 -13.46 -7.85
C GLY A 5 8.97 -14.99 -7.67
N GLN A 6 10.06 -15.57 -7.15
CA GLN A 6 10.23 -17.03 -7.06
C GLN A 6 10.12 -17.60 -5.63
N ASP A 7 10.46 -16.84 -4.60
CA ASP A 7 10.38 -17.29 -3.20
C ASP A 7 9.07 -16.83 -2.55
N ARG A 8 8.15 -17.77 -2.31
CA ARG A 8 6.88 -17.51 -1.60
C ARG A 8 7.10 -16.89 -0.20
N TRP A 9 8.20 -17.24 0.46
CA TRP A 9 8.51 -16.81 1.82
C TRP A 9 9.68 -15.83 1.84
N ALA A 10 9.76 -14.93 0.86
CA ALA A 10 10.69 -13.81 0.86
C ALA A 10 10.61 -12.95 2.15
N PRO A 11 11.63 -12.11 2.44
CA PRO A 11 11.59 -11.19 3.56
C PRO A 11 10.32 -10.32 3.59
N SER A 12 9.94 -9.87 4.78
CA SER A 12 8.74 -9.05 4.97
C SER A 12 8.82 -7.73 4.23
N GLY A 13 7.69 -7.31 3.64
CA GLY A 13 7.48 -5.96 3.11
C GLY A 13 6.99 -4.95 4.15
N VAL A 14 7.33 -5.16 5.43
CA VAL A 14 7.00 -4.26 6.55
C VAL A 14 7.38 -2.82 6.22
N ILE A 15 6.48 -1.88 6.54
CA ILE A 15 6.75 -0.45 6.42
C ILE A 15 7.14 0.09 7.78
N GLN A 16 8.26 0.80 7.86
CA GLN A 16 8.80 1.29 9.12
C GLN A 16 8.98 2.80 9.07
N ALA A 17 8.61 3.48 10.14
CA ALA A 17 8.88 4.89 10.32
C ALA A 17 9.90 5.10 11.43
N TYR A 18 10.79 6.04 11.18
CA TYR A 18 11.86 6.44 12.09
C TYR A 18 11.81 7.93 12.31
N ASP A 19 12.19 8.33 13.51
CA ASP A 19 12.44 9.72 13.84
C ASP A 19 13.62 10.23 13.01
N ALA A 20 13.40 11.27 12.21
CA ALA A 20 14.40 11.75 11.26
C ALA A 20 15.68 12.29 11.92
N VAL A 21 15.61 12.71 13.18
CA VAL A 21 16.76 13.27 13.93
C VAL A 21 17.49 12.18 14.70
N THR A 22 16.74 11.33 15.41
CA THR A 22 17.31 10.37 16.36
C THR A 22 17.46 8.96 15.80
N GLY A 23 16.83 8.65 14.66
CA GLY A 23 16.78 7.30 14.11
C GLY A 23 15.97 6.31 14.95
N LYS A 24 15.26 6.77 15.99
CA LYS A 24 14.41 5.90 16.81
C LYS A 24 13.19 5.47 16.01
N MET A 25 12.87 4.17 16.01
CA MET A 25 11.65 3.67 15.40
C MET A 25 10.42 4.31 16.06
N ARG A 26 9.51 4.84 15.25
CA ARG A 26 8.24 5.42 15.70
C ARG A 26 7.14 4.40 15.64
N TRP A 27 7.08 3.64 14.55
CA TRP A 27 6.14 2.54 14.35
C TRP A 27 6.65 1.63 13.23
N ALA A 28 6.10 0.42 13.20
CA ALA A 28 6.22 -0.49 12.08
C ALA A 28 4.82 -1.03 11.76
N TRP A 29 4.47 -1.03 10.49
CA TRP A 29 3.23 -1.59 9.98
C TRP A 29 3.52 -2.93 9.31
N ASP A 30 3.19 -4.00 10.02
CA ASP A 30 3.12 -5.35 9.47
C ASP A 30 1.69 -5.60 9.03
N MET A 31 1.45 -5.70 7.72
CA MET A 31 0.09 -5.79 7.20
C MET A 31 -0.67 -7.05 7.63
N MET A 32 0.04 -8.10 8.07
CA MET A 32 -0.57 -9.30 8.65
C MET A 32 -1.08 -9.08 10.08
N HIS A 33 -0.67 -7.98 10.72
CA HIS A 33 -1.06 -7.56 12.06
C HIS A 33 -1.34 -6.04 12.07
N PRO A 34 -2.31 -5.55 11.26
CA PRO A 34 -2.50 -4.13 11.00
C PRO A 34 -2.93 -3.31 12.24
N GLU A 35 -3.39 -3.99 13.29
CA GLU A 35 -3.69 -3.41 14.61
C GLU A 35 -2.44 -3.06 15.43
N ARG A 36 -1.32 -3.75 15.16
CA ARG A 36 -0.04 -3.56 15.84
C ARG A 36 0.68 -2.36 15.26
N SER A 37 1.14 -1.49 16.15
CA SER A 37 2.05 -0.40 15.81
C SER A 37 3.41 -0.69 16.46
N GLY A 38 4.39 -1.07 15.65
CA GLY A 38 5.74 -1.40 16.11
C GLY A 38 6.19 -2.84 15.82
N PRO A 39 7.36 -3.22 16.35
CA PRO A 39 7.97 -4.50 16.07
C PRO A 39 7.13 -5.67 16.60
N PRO A 40 7.31 -6.88 16.05
CA PRO A 40 6.70 -8.08 16.60
C PRO A 40 7.18 -8.31 18.04
N PRO A 41 6.40 -9.03 18.87
CA PRO A 41 6.82 -9.45 20.21
C PRO A 41 8.18 -10.17 20.20
N ALA A 42 8.85 -10.16 21.34
CA ALA A 42 10.14 -10.85 21.50
C ALA A 42 10.04 -12.32 21.06
N GLY A 43 11.01 -12.78 20.26
CA GLY A 43 11.04 -14.13 19.70
C GLY A 43 10.19 -14.33 18.43
N GLN A 44 9.45 -13.31 17.99
CA GLN A 44 8.71 -13.34 16.73
C GLN A 44 9.41 -12.48 15.65
N THR A 45 9.09 -12.75 14.38
CA THR A 45 9.57 -11.99 13.23
C THR A 45 8.40 -11.35 12.49
N TYR A 46 8.67 -10.32 11.69
CA TYR A 46 7.68 -9.81 10.74
C TYR A 46 7.21 -10.90 9.79
N ALA A 47 5.96 -10.80 9.34
CA ALA A 47 5.40 -11.78 8.43
C ALA A 47 6.17 -11.81 7.09
N ARG A 48 6.60 -13.00 6.69
CA ARG A 48 7.30 -13.25 5.42
C ARG A 48 6.33 -13.40 4.26
N GLY A 49 6.82 -13.16 3.06
CA GLY A 49 6.07 -13.35 1.81
C GLY A 49 4.99 -12.31 1.54
N THR A 50 4.92 -11.26 2.35
CA THR A 50 3.94 -10.18 2.20
C THR A 50 4.29 -9.28 1.01
N PRO A 51 3.32 -8.54 0.47
CA PRO A 51 3.61 -7.40 -0.39
C PRO A 51 4.58 -6.41 0.27
N ASN A 52 5.41 -5.77 -0.54
CA ASN A 52 6.28 -4.67 -0.14
C ASN A 52 5.82 -3.35 -0.78
N MET A 53 6.45 -2.24 -0.40
CA MET A 53 6.41 -1.00 -1.17
C MET A 53 7.82 -0.77 -1.70
N TRP A 54 7.98 -0.88 -3.02
CA TRP A 54 9.28 -0.74 -3.68
C TRP A 54 9.45 0.59 -4.43
N THR A 55 8.38 1.39 -4.50
CA THR A 55 8.34 2.70 -5.17
C THR A 55 8.18 3.85 -4.17
N ILE A 56 7.88 5.05 -4.66
CA ILE A 56 7.83 6.30 -3.90
C ILE A 56 6.44 6.52 -3.30
N ALA A 57 6.40 6.82 -2.00
CA ALA A 57 5.20 7.23 -1.30
C ALA A 57 4.88 8.74 -1.49
N SER A 58 3.62 9.12 -1.28
CA SER A 58 3.19 10.53 -1.26
C SER A 58 2.62 10.91 0.10
N GLY A 59 2.91 12.12 0.58
CA GLY A 59 2.43 12.62 1.87
C GLY A 59 1.40 13.74 1.72
N ASP A 60 0.42 13.77 2.61
CA ASP A 60 -0.49 14.91 2.82
C ASP A 60 -0.44 15.34 4.28
N GLU A 61 0.24 16.47 4.53
CA GLU A 61 0.43 17.04 5.86
C GLU A 61 -0.88 17.49 6.51
N GLN A 62 -1.83 17.99 5.72
CA GLN A 62 -3.10 18.48 6.26
C GLN A 62 -3.96 17.34 6.80
N LEU A 63 -3.88 16.17 6.17
CA LEU A 63 -4.60 14.97 6.60
C LEU A 63 -3.80 14.09 7.57
N GLY A 64 -2.50 14.33 7.71
CA GLY A 64 -1.60 13.47 8.47
C GLY A 64 -1.49 12.06 7.86
N LEU A 65 -1.51 11.97 6.53
CA LEU A 65 -1.52 10.70 5.80
C LEU A 65 -0.28 10.54 4.92
N VAL A 66 0.20 9.30 4.82
CA VAL A 66 1.11 8.85 3.77
C VAL A 66 0.43 7.78 2.93
N TYR A 67 0.53 7.89 1.61
CA TYR A 67 -0.06 6.97 0.64
C TYR A 67 1.03 6.05 0.09
N LEU A 68 0.83 4.75 0.27
CA LEU A 68 1.80 3.70 -0.03
C LEU A 68 1.30 2.88 -1.23
N PRO A 69 1.94 2.97 -2.41
CA PRO A 69 1.66 2.09 -3.53
C PRO A 69 2.27 0.71 -3.25
N MET A 70 1.43 -0.28 -2.97
CA MET A 70 1.85 -1.62 -2.58
C MET A 70 2.03 -2.54 -3.79
N GLY A 71 3.05 -3.39 -3.66
CA GLY A 71 3.37 -4.49 -4.54
C GLY A 71 2.31 -5.60 -4.55
N ASN A 72 2.55 -6.63 -5.35
CA ASN A 72 1.91 -7.93 -5.22
C ASN A 72 2.50 -8.70 -4.01
N SER A 73 1.87 -9.80 -3.59
CA SER A 73 2.49 -10.69 -2.59
C SER A 73 3.54 -11.58 -3.26
N ALA A 74 4.59 -11.92 -2.52
CA ALA A 74 5.68 -12.76 -3.02
C ALA A 74 5.17 -14.08 -3.63
N ALA A 75 5.92 -14.60 -4.60
CA ALA A 75 5.43 -15.53 -5.62
C ALA A 75 4.37 -14.85 -6.52
N ASP A 76 4.82 -13.86 -7.26
CA ASP A 76 4.08 -12.88 -8.06
C ASP A 76 3.00 -13.52 -8.95
N TYR A 77 3.32 -14.66 -9.55
CA TYR A 77 2.48 -15.38 -10.50
C TYR A 77 1.65 -16.52 -9.87
N TYR A 78 1.68 -16.68 -8.54
CA TYR A 78 0.98 -17.75 -7.83
C TYR A 78 0.27 -17.25 -6.56
N SER A 79 -1.05 -17.16 -6.62
CA SER A 79 -1.86 -16.55 -5.54
C SER A 79 -2.46 -17.55 -4.54
N SER A 80 -2.41 -18.85 -4.79
CA SER A 80 -3.18 -19.84 -3.99
C SER A 80 -2.72 -19.98 -2.54
N LEU A 81 -1.47 -19.62 -2.23
CA LEU A 81 -0.93 -19.63 -0.86
C LEU A 81 -1.01 -18.28 -0.15
N ARG A 82 -1.62 -17.25 -0.77
CA ARG A 82 -1.73 -15.92 -0.17
C ARG A 82 -2.80 -15.92 0.92
N ARG A 83 -2.44 -15.38 2.08
CA ARG A 83 -3.31 -15.23 3.25
C ARG A 83 -4.33 -14.10 3.03
N PRO A 84 -5.41 -14.04 3.82
CA PRO A 84 -6.45 -13.03 3.65
C PRO A 84 -5.93 -11.58 3.68
N GLU A 85 -5.00 -11.27 4.57
CA GLU A 85 -4.43 -9.93 4.73
C GLU A 85 -3.49 -9.58 3.56
N GLU A 86 -2.71 -10.55 3.07
CA GLU A 86 -1.95 -10.41 1.82
C GLU A 86 -2.89 -10.07 0.66
N ASN A 87 -3.98 -10.81 0.50
CA ASN A 87 -4.97 -10.55 -0.55
C ASN A 87 -5.69 -9.21 -0.38
N ARG A 88 -5.73 -8.65 0.83
CA ARG A 88 -6.38 -7.35 1.11
C ARG A 88 -5.49 -6.16 0.75
N TYR A 89 -4.17 -6.30 0.89
CA TYR A 89 -3.22 -5.20 0.74
C TYR A 89 -2.29 -5.34 -0.47
N ALA A 90 -2.26 -6.50 -1.13
CA ALA A 90 -1.58 -6.67 -2.41
C ALA A 90 -2.23 -5.79 -3.49
N THR A 91 -1.41 -5.26 -4.39
CA THR A 91 -1.82 -4.45 -5.54
C THR A 91 -2.80 -3.35 -5.15
N SER A 92 -2.47 -2.68 -4.04
CA SER A 92 -3.33 -1.71 -3.38
C SER A 92 -2.57 -0.42 -3.11
N LEU A 93 -3.30 0.69 -3.10
CA LEU A 93 -2.84 1.92 -2.49
C LEU A 93 -3.35 1.97 -1.06
N VAL A 94 -2.45 2.14 -0.09
CA VAL A 94 -2.79 2.15 1.33
C VAL A 94 -2.49 3.51 1.92
N ALA A 95 -3.48 4.15 2.54
CA ALA A 95 -3.26 5.35 3.34
C ALA A 95 -2.96 4.97 4.79
N ILE A 96 -1.80 5.37 5.29
CA ILE A 96 -1.37 5.17 6.66
C ILE A 96 -1.42 6.51 7.39
N ASP A 97 -1.93 6.50 8.62
CA ASP A 97 -1.80 7.62 9.56
C ASP A 97 -0.34 7.75 10.01
N VAL A 98 0.29 8.89 9.73
CA VAL A 98 1.75 9.07 9.93
C VAL A 98 2.17 9.06 11.39
N MET A 99 1.26 9.35 12.31
CA MET A 99 1.57 9.40 13.74
C MET A 99 1.48 8.02 14.38
N THR A 100 0.55 7.20 13.93
CA THR A 100 0.23 5.91 14.56
C THR A 100 0.72 4.68 13.77
N GLY A 101 1.02 4.84 12.48
CA GLY A 101 1.37 3.73 11.59
C GLY A 101 0.19 2.83 11.22
N LYS A 102 -1.04 3.25 11.50
CA LYS A 102 -2.24 2.44 11.25
C LYS A 102 -2.89 2.77 9.90
N PRO A 103 -3.41 1.75 9.19
CA PRO A 103 -4.12 1.99 7.93
C PRO A 103 -5.45 2.70 8.18
N ARG A 104 -5.70 3.75 7.40
CA ARG A 104 -6.93 4.55 7.40
C ARG A 104 -7.93 4.09 6.35
N TRP A 105 -7.43 3.75 5.17
CA TRP A 105 -8.18 3.14 4.09
C TRP A 105 -7.21 2.46 3.12
N ASN A 106 -7.74 1.57 2.28
CA ASN A 106 -7.02 1.07 1.11
C ASN A 106 -7.93 1.07 -0.12
N PHE A 107 -7.32 1.19 -1.29
CA PHE A 107 -7.95 0.98 -2.59
C PHE A 107 -7.18 -0.13 -3.31
N GLN A 108 -7.87 -1.17 -3.76
CA GLN A 108 -7.26 -2.29 -4.45
C GLN A 108 -7.57 -2.24 -5.94
N ALA A 109 -6.53 -2.21 -6.77
CA ALA A 109 -6.66 -2.16 -8.22
C ALA A 109 -6.84 -3.56 -8.83
N VAL A 110 -6.07 -4.55 -8.38
CA VAL A 110 -6.16 -5.94 -8.84
C VAL A 110 -6.43 -6.86 -7.66
N ARG A 111 -7.47 -7.67 -7.79
CA ARG A 111 -7.79 -8.71 -6.80
C ARG A 111 -7.09 -10.00 -7.20
N LYS A 112 -6.35 -10.60 -6.27
CA LYS A 112 -5.60 -11.86 -6.49
C LYS A 112 -4.69 -11.82 -7.72
N ASP A 113 -3.92 -10.75 -7.85
CA ASP A 113 -2.98 -10.50 -8.96
C ASP A 113 -2.05 -11.69 -9.24
N VAL A 114 -2.05 -12.22 -10.47
CA VAL A 114 -1.10 -13.25 -10.93
C VAL A 114 -0.32 -12.81 -12.16
N TRP A 115 -0.23 -11.50 -12.40
CA TRP A 115 0.35 -10.89 -13.61
C TRP A 115 1.43 -9.84 -13.30
N ASP A 116 1.78 -9.65 -12.03
CA ASP A 116 2.68 -8.58 -11.58
C ASP A 116 2.16 -7.18 -11.98
N TYR A 117 0.88 -6.93 -11.72
CA TYR A 117 0.19 -5.66 -12.02
C TYR A 117 0.09 -4.73 -10.82
N ASP A 118 1.05 -4.84 -9.92
CA ASP A 118 1.16 -3.97 -8.77
C ASP A 118 1.38 -2.49 -9.09
N PHE A 119 1.31 -1.64 -8.07
CA PHE A 119 1.55 -0.22 -8.27
C PHE A 119 3.05 0.08 -8.32
N GLY A 120 3.55 0.36 -9.53
CA GLY A 120 4.92 0.85 -9.73
C GLY A 120 5.08 2.37 -9.70
N ALA A 121 3.99 3.14 -9.60
CA ALA A 121 4.01 4.60 -9.72
C ALA A 121 3.62 5.33 -8.43
N GLN A 122 4.22 6.51 -8.23
CA GLN A 122 3.85 7.45 -7.17
C GLN A 122 2.46 8.06 -7.43
N ALA A 123 1.62 8.16 -6.40
CA ALA A 123 0.36 8.89 -6.48
C ALA A 123 0.60 10.41 -6.49
N THR A 124 0.03 11.14 -7.46
CA THR A 124 0.13 12.61 -7.52
C THR A 124 -1.08 13.25 -6.85
N LEU A 125 -0.85 14.14 -5.88
CA LEU A 125 -1.94 14.87 -5.20
C LEU A 125 -2.41 16.03 -6.08
N ILE A 126 -3.73 16.13 -6.27
CA ILE A 126 -4.36 17.15 -7.12
C ILE A 126 -5.65 17.66 -6.48
N ASP A 127 -6.13 18.81 -6.92
CA ASP A 127 -7.51 19.23 -6.73
C ASP A 127 -8.32 18.86 -7.97
N PHE A 128 -9.13 17.80 -7.88
CA PHE A 128 -9.86 17.27 -9.01
C PHE A 128 -11.17 18.07 -9.23
N PRO A 129 -11.41 18.62 -10.43
CA PRO A 129 -12.60 19.40 -10.70
C PRO A 129 -13.84 18.51 -10.77
N THR A 130 -14.90 18.86 -10.04
CA THR A 130 -16.22 18.23 -10.16
C THR A 130 -17.30 19.29 -10.36
N ALA A 131 -18.50 18.87 -10.77
CA ALA A 131 -19.66 19.76 -10.89
C ALA A 131 -20.06 20.45 -9.56
N ARG A 132 -19.62 19.89 -8.41
CA ARG A 132 -19.88 20.43 -7.06
C ARG A 132 -18.70 21.25 -6.51
N GLY A 133 -17.67 21.48 -7.31
CA GLY A 133 -16.42 22.14 -6.90
C GLY A 133 -15.21 21.18 -6.87
N PRO A 134 -14.02 21.70 -6.59
CA PRO A 134 -12.81 20.90 -6.49
C PRO A 134 -12.88 19.93 -5.30
N VAL A 135 -12.40 18.70 -5.51
CA VAL A 135 -12.27 17.66 -4.48
C VAL A 135 -10.78 17.35 -4.29
N PRO A 136 -10.26 17.31 -3.05
CA PRO A 136 -8.89 16.89 -2.81
C PRO A 136 -8.73 15.43 -3.21
N ALA A 137 -7.92 15.18 -4.22
CA ALA A 137 -7.82 13.89 -4.87
C ALA A 137 -6.37 13.47 -5.09
N MET A 138 -6.21 12.27 -5.64
CA MET A 138 -4.95 11.79 -6.17
C MET A 138 -5.17 11.08 -7.50
N LEU A 139 -4.17 11.23 -8.37
CA LEU A 139 -4.06 10.50 -9.63
C LEU A 139 -3.02 9.39 -9.45
N LEU A 140 -3.41 8.16 -9.80
CA LEU A 140 -2.61 6.96 -9.59
C LEU A 140 -2.57 6.10 -10.86
N PRO A 141 -1.48 6.16 -11.64
CA PRO A 141 -1.26 5.25 -12.76
C PRO A 141 -0.95 3.83 -12.25
N SER A 142 -1.34 2.80 -13.01
CA SER A 142 -1.09 1.39 -12.68
C SER A 142 -0.44 0.62 -13.81
N LYS A 143 0.20 -0.52 -13.50
CA LYS A 143 0.77 -1.44 -14.50
C LYS A 143 -0.30 -2.07 -15.42
N GLN A 144 -1.58 -2.01 -15.05
CA GLN A 144 -2.71 -2.46 -15.89
C GLN A 144 -2.95 -1.55 -17.10
N GLY A 145 -2.37 -0.36 -17.13
CA GLY A 145 -2.68 0.69 -18.12
C GLY A 145 -3.80 1.62 -17.70
N ASP A 146 -4.47 1.35 -16.56
CA ASP A 146 -5.48 2.24 -15.98
C ASP A 146 -4.85 3.38 -15.19
N ILE A 147 -5.59 4.50 -15.12
CA ILE A 147 -5.33 5.63 -14.24
C ILE A 147 -6.52 5.80 -13.31
N TYR A 148 -6.27 5.69 -12.00
CA TYR A 148 -7.28 5.88 -10.97
C TYR A 148 -7.27 7.31 -10.45
N VAL A 149 -8.46 7.88 -10.26
CA VAL A 149 -8.65 9.16 -9.57
C VAL A 149 -9.44 8.90 -8.29
N LEU A 150 -8.82 9.12 -7.14
CA LEU A 150 -9.40 8.79 -5.82
C LEU A 150 -9.53 10.04 -4.96
N ASP A 151 -10.62 10.17 -4.19
CA ASP A 151 -10.69 11.13 -3.09
C ASP A 151 -9.66 10.75 -2.03
N ARG A 152 -8.65 11.61 -1.81
CA ARG A 152 -7.50 11.27 -0.99
C ARG A 152 -7.79 11.17 0.51
N ARG A 153 -8.98 11.58 0.95
CA ARG A 153 -9.42 11.42 2.33
C ARG A 153 -9.99 10.04 2.60
N THR A 154 -10.50 9.37 1.57
CA THR A 154 -11.33 8.16 1.73
C THR A 154 -10.92 6.98 0.84
N GLY A 155 -10.09 7.20 -0.18
CA GLY A 155 -9.76 6.19 -1.18
C GLY A 155 -10.90 5.86 -2.16
N ARG A 156 -12.01 6.61 -2.10
CA ARG A 156 -13.16 6.36 -2.99
C ARG A 156 -12.88 6.86 -4.40
N PRO A 157 -13.20 6.08 -5.44
CA PRO A 157 -13.09 6.51 -6.82
C PRO A 157 -13.95 7.74 -7.12
N LEU A 158 -13.38 8.69 -7.86
CA LEU A 158 -14.09 9.87 -8.39
C LEU A 158 -14.51 9.70 -9.84
N THR A 159 -13.96 8.70 -10.52
CA THR A 159 -14.35 8.26 -11.86
C THR A 159 -14.88 6.83 -11.78
N PRO A 160 -15.76 6.40 -12.71
CA PRO A 160 -16.16 5.00 -12.80
C PRO A 160 -14.94 4.08 -12.95
N ILE A 161 -14.96 2.96 -12.22
CA ILE A 161 -14.00 1.87 -12.35
C ILE A 161 -14.80 0.64 -12.77
N GLY A 162 -14.36 -0.03 -13.82
CA GLY A 162 -14.95 -1.30 -14.24
C GLY A 162 -14.55 -2.42 -13.29
N ASP A 163 -15.39 -3.45 -13.19
CA ASP A 163 -14.98 -4.73 -12.63
C ASP A 163 -14.66 -5.67 -13.81
N ILE A 164 -13.52 -6.37 -13.74
CA ILE A 164 -13.15 -7.48 -14.62
C ILE A 164 -13.11 -8.75 -13.78
#